data_AF-A0A946QG57-F1
#
_entry.id   AF-A0A946QG57-F1
#
_cell.length_a   1.000
_cell.length_b   1.000
_cell.length_c   1.000
_cell.angle_alpha   90.00
_cell.angle_beta   90.00
_cell.angle_gamma   90.00
#
_symmetry.space_group_name_H-M   'P 1'
#
loop_
_entity.id
_entity.type
_entity.pdbx_description
1 polymer ?
#
loop_
_entity_poly.entity_id
_entity_poly.type
_entity_poly.pdbx_seq_one_letter_code
_entity_poly.pdbx_strand_id
1 'polypeptide(L)'
;KKIAQTAVEIAPEEMYMSLKLGMIDAALYDVSAISGLHWDEVAPYWLADIGGDMIFGHIVIGQKQWNKLPKDIQEIVNAAAKDYWDATVVEYEKMMNETQSKHLKRVDLGDACRQSIKAAGRTTWDDAAKADAASAKAVELIRSRQ
;
A
#
# COMPACT_ATOMS: atom_id res chain seq x y z
N LYS A 1 -1.50 14.47 -16.87
CA LYS A 1 -0.10 14.91 -16.67
C LYS A 1 0.57 13.90 -15.76
N LYS A 2 1.63 13.21 -16.20
CA LYS A 2 2.47 12.41 -15.29
C LYS A 2 3.16 13.39 -14.34
N ILE A 3 3.15 13.10 -13.04
CA ILE A 3 3.83 13.92 -12.04
C ILE A 3 5.34 13.80 -12.34
N ALA A 4 6.08 14.91 -12.30
CA ALA A 4 7.51 14.95 -12.64
C ALA A 4 8.35 14.34 -11.51
N GLN A 5 8.27 13.01 -11.37
CA GLN A 5 8.99 12.19 -10.42
C GLN A 5 9.59 11.01 -11.19
N THR A 6 10.78 10.56 -10.79
CA THR A 6 11.36 9.31 -11.28
C THR A 6 11.14 8.25 -10.20
N ALA A 7 10.32 7.25 -10.49
CA ALA A 7 10.08 6.15 -9.58
C ALA A 7 11.13 5.05 -9.78
N VAL A 8 11.58 4.45 -8.68
CA VAL A 8 12.41 3.25 -8.64
C VAL A 8 11.79 2.26 -7.67
N GLU A 9 11.95 0.96 -7.95
CA GLU A 9 11.50 -0.10 -7.07
C GLU A 9 12.73 -0.64 -6.32
N ILE A 10 12.68 -0.59 -5.00
CA ILE A 10 13.76 -1.00 -4.09
C ILE A 10 13.14 -1.91 -3.04
N ALA A 11 13.83 -3.00 -2.69
CA ALA A 11 13.37 -3.91 -1.66
C ALA A 11 13.29 -3.17 -0.30
N PRO A 12 12.27 -3.43 0.55
CA PRO A 12 12.11 -2.72 1.83
C PRO A 12 13.35 -2.76 2.71
N GLU A 13 14.10 -3.87 2.68
CA GLU A 13 15.32 -4.09 3.47
C GLU A 13 16.49 -3.19 3.03
N GLU A 14 16.49 -2.70 1.79
CA GLU A 14 17.52 -1.82 1.22
C GLU A 14 17.13 -0.34 1.32
N MET A 15 15.87 -0.05 1.63
CA MET A 15 15.32 1.30 1.57
C MET A 15 15.94 2.22 2.63
N TYR A 16 16.15 1.73 3.86
CA TYR A 16 16.77 2.52 4.92
C TYR A 16 18.14 3.05 4.49
N MET A 17 18.99 2.18 3.92
CA MET A 17 20.32 2.58 3.47
C MET A 17 20.25 3.47 2.23
N SER A 18 19.28 3.23 1.34
CA SER A 18 19.05 4.06 0.15
C SER A 18 18.67 5.49 0.52
N LEU A 19 17.79 5.66 1.52
CA LEU A 19 17.43 6.97 2.11
C LEU A 19 18.64 7.59 2.82
N LYS A 20 19.32 6.83 3.68
CA LYS A 20 20.47 7.32 4.47
C LYS A 20 21.63 7.83 3.62
N LEU A 21 21.91 7.14 2.50
CA LEU A 21 23.00 7.49 1.58
C LEU A 21 22.58 8.53 0.53
N GLY A 22 21.31 8.93 0.50
CA GLY A 22 20.78 9.89 -0.47
C GLY A 22 20.70 9.33 -1.90
N MET A 23 20.52 8.02 -2.07
CA MET A 23 20.26 7.43 -3.38
C MET A 23 18.84 7.72 -3.88
N ILE A 24 17.91 7.91 -2.93
CA ILE A 24 16.53 8.33 -3.16
C ILE A 24 16.17 9.43 -2.16
N ASP A 25 15.24 10.31 -2.55
CA ASP A 25 14.82 11.44 -1.74
C ASP A 25 13.60 11.13 -0.85
N ALA A 26 12.79 10.15 -1.23
CA ALA A 26 11.57 9.77 -0.55
C ALA A 26 11.20 8.32 -0.84
N ALA A 27 10.43 7.71 0.06
CA ALA A 27 9.84 6.39 -0.11
C ALA A 27 8.34 6.42 0.17
N LEU A 28 7.59 5.59 -0.55
CA LEU A 28 6.18 5.31 -0.29
C LEU A 28 6.08 3.86 0.18
N TYR A 29 5.54 3.66 1.37
CA TYR A 29 5.34 2.34 1.97
C TYR A 29 4.29 2.43 3.08
N ASP A 30 3.88 1.27 3.60
CA ASP A 30 2.95 1.17 4.70
C ASP A 30 3.58 1.62 6.04
N VAL A 31 2.77 1.77 7.08
CA VAL A 31 3.20 2.30 8.39
C VAL A 31 4.32 1.49 9.05
N SER A 32 4.50 0.23 8.65
CA SER A 32 5.59 -0.65 9.10
C SER A 32 6.98 -0.10 8.78
N ALA A 33 7.11 0.78 7.77
CA ALA A 33 8.33 1.54 7.49
C ALA A 33 8.85 2.30 8.73
N ILE A 34 7.91 2.76 9.56
CA ILE A 34 8.22 3.54 10.76
C ILE A 34 8.20 2.66 12.02
N SER A 35 7.22 1.77 12.17
CA SER A 35 7.07 0.98 13.40
C SER A 35 8.03 -0.21 13.48
N GLY A 36 8.44 -0.79 12.34
CA GLY A 36 9.30 -1.97 12.29
C GLY A 36 10.63 -1.78 11.55
N LEU A 37 10.67 -0.99 10.48
CA LEU A 37 11.88 -0.80 9.67
C LEU A 37 12.71 0.43 10.05
N HIS A 38 12.21 1.25 10.98
CA HIS A 38 12.91 2.40 11.55
C HIS A 38 13.37 3.46 10.54
N TRP A 39 12.65 3.62 9.41
CA TRP A 39 13.01 4.64 8.41
C TRP A 39 12.88 6.07 8.96
N ASP A 40 12.17 6.27 10.07
CA ASP A 40 12.08 7.55 10.79
C ASP A 40 13.45 8.10 11.23
N GLU A 41 14.45 7.25 11.44
CA GLU A 41 15.81 7.67 11.81
C GLU A 41 16.53 8.45 10.70
N VAL A 42 16.16 8.20 9.44
CA VAL A 42 16.84 8.74 8.25
C VAL A 42 15.91 9.56 7.35
N ALA A 43 14.59 9.48 7.56
CA ALA A 43 13.56 10.23 6.86
C ALA A 43 12.60 10.89 7.86
N PRO A 44 12.89 12.11 8.34
CA PRO A 44 12.17 12.72 9.46
C PRO A 44 10.84 13.39 9.08
N TYR A 45 10.47 13.41 7.79
CA TYR A 45 9.23 14.00 7.30
C TYR A 45 8.25 12.90 6.93
N TRP A 46 7.02 12.99 7.44
CA TRP A 46 5.98 12.03 7.13
C TRP A 46 4.80 12.71 6.45
N LEU A 47 4.53 12.28 5.22
CA LEU A 47 3.42 12.78 4.42
C LEU A 47 2.20 11.90 4.69
N ALA A 48 1.36 12.33 5.63
CA ALA A 48 0.17 11.57 6.01
C ALA A 48 -0.92 11.74 4.95
N ASP A 49 -1.53 10.63 4.53
CA ASP A 49 -2.69 10.60 3.62
C ASP A 49 -2.44 11.19 2.22
N ILE A 50 -1.58 10.53 1.44
CA ILE A 50 -1.37 10.87 0.02
C ILE A 50 -2.43 10.29 -0.93
N GLY A 51 -3.42 9.56 -0.41
CA GLY A 51 -4.55 9.04 -1.18
C GLY A 51 -4.19 8.08 -2.31
N GLY A 52 -3.16 7.23 -2.14
CA GLY A 52 -2.65 6.37 -3.21
C GLY A 52 -1.99 5.06 -2.79
N ASP A 53 -1.96 4.72 -1.49
CA ASP A 53 -1.43 3.45 -1.03
C ASP A 53 -2.56 2.52 -0.61
N MET A 54 -2.80 1.49 -1.42
CA MET A 54 -3.56 0.30 -1.03
C MET A 54 -2.69 -0.91 -1.32
N ILE A 55 -1.71 -1.18 -0.46
CA ILE A 55 -1.00 -2.45 -0.45
C ILE A 55 -1.95 -3.51 0.11
N PHE A 56 -2.30 -4.50 -0.71
CA PHE A 56 -3.08 -5.65 -0.27
C PHE A 56 -2.15 -6.72 0.28
N GLY A 57 -2.16 -6.90 1.61
CA GLY A 57 -1.53 -8.05 2.26
C GLY A 57 -2.32 -9.33 1.96
N HIS A 58 -1.98 -10.03 0.87
CA HIS A 58 -2.67 -11.24 0.47
C HIS A 58 -2.09 -12.48 1.16
N ILE A 59 -2.97 -13.32 1.74
CA ILE A 59 -2.65 -14.71 2.00
C ILE A 59 -2.94 -15.49 0.71
N VAL A 60 -1.90 -16.09 0.13
CA VAL A 60 -2.02 -16.88 -1.10
C VAL A 60 -1.71 -18.35 -0.85
N ILE A 61 -2.53 -19.23 -1.42
CA ILE A 61 -2.34 -20.69 -1.37
C ILE A 61 -2.34 -21.22 -2.79
N GLY A 62 -1.37 -22.09 -3.12
CA GLY A 62 -1.33 -22.73 -4.42
C GLY A 62 -2.60 -23.54 -4.68
N GLN A 63 -3.24 -23.33 -5.84
CA GLN A 63 -4.53 -23.97 -6.17
C GLN A 63 -4.48 -25.50 -6.08
N LYS A 64 -3.35 -26.11 -6.48
CA LYS A 64 -3.17 -27.57 -6.42
C LYS A 64 -3.15 -28.08 -4.98
N GLN A 65 -2.56 -27.34 -4.07
CA GLN A 65 -2.50 -27.66 -2.64
C GLN A 65 -3.87 -27.44 -2.01
N TRP A 66 -4.52 -26.32 -2.33
CA TRP A 66 -5.88 -26.03 -1.88
C TRP A 66 -6.87 -27.14 -2.23
N ASN A 67 -6.86 -27.61 -3.48
CA ASN A 67 -7.77 -28.65 -3.95
C ASN A 67 -7.49 -30.04 -3.33
N LYS A 68 -6.33 -30.25 -2.70
CA LYS A 68 -6.02 -31.49 -1.96
C LYS A 68 -6.56 -31.46 -0.53
N LEU A 69 -6.92 -30.28 -0.02
CA LEU A 69 -7.48 -30.16 1.32
C LEU A 69 -8.91 -30.70 1.33
N PRO A 70 -9.28 -31.49 2.35
CA PRO A 70 -10.67 -31.81 2.63
C PRO A 70 -11.54 -30.55 2.78
N LYS A 71 -12.83 -30.64 2.47
CA LYS A 71 -13.74 -29.49 2.43
C LYS A 71 -13.86 -28.78 3.77
N ASP A 72 -13.93 -29.53 4.86
CA ASP A 72 -13.94 -29.01 6.23
C ASP A 72 -12.66 -28.21 6.55
N ILE A 73 -11.50 -28.67 6.06
CA ILE A 73 -10.24 -27.94 6.21
C ILE A 73 -10.23 -26.66 5.36
N GLN A 74 -10.76 -26.70 4.14
CA GLN A 74 -10.92 -25.48 3.32
C GLN A 74 -11.81 -24.44 4.02
N GLU A 75 -12.89 -24.87 4.65
CA GLU A 75 -13.78 -23.99 5.42
C GLU A 75 -13.06 -23.37 6.63
N ILE A 76 -12.27 -24.16 7.38
CA ILE A 76 -11.46 -23.67 8.50
C ILE A 76 -10.43 -22.64 8.04
N VAL A 77 -9.71 -22.90 6.94
CA VAL A 77 -8.69 -21.96 6.44
C VAL A 77 -9.32 -20.65 5.99
N ASN A 78 -10.49 -20.69 5.34
CA ASN A 78 -11.21 -19.46 4.96
C ASN A 78 -11.66 -18.66 6.19
N ALA A 79 -12.17 -19.33 7.23
CA ALA A 79 -12.53 -18.67 8.49
C ALA A 79 -11.31 -18.03 9.16
N ALA A 80 -10.20 -18.77 9.26
CA ALA A 80 -8.95 -18.27 9.82
C ALA A 80 -8.38 -17.07 9.03
N ALA A 81 -8.52 -17.07 7.70
CA ALA A 81 -8.11 -15.94 6.86
C ALA A 81 -8.93 -14.67 7.18
N LYS A 82 -10.23 -14.82 7.45
CA LYS A 82 -11.07 -13.70 7.91
C LYS A 82 -10.64 -13.20 9.30
N ASP A 83 -10.41 -14.11 10.24
CA ASP A 83 -9.97 -13.75 11.59
C ASP A 83 -8.62 -13.00 11.55
N TYR A 84 -7.69 -13.49 10.72
CA TYR A 84 -6.42 -12.84 10.47
C TYR A 84 -6.59 -11.42 9.91
N TRP A 85 -7.48 -11.25 8.91
CA TRP A 85 -7.75 -9.94 8.34
C TRP A 85 -8.30 -8.97 9.37
N ASP A 86 -9.31 -9.39 10.12
CA ASP A 86 -9.94 -8.55 11.14
C ASP A 86 -8.92 -8.15 12.24
N ALA A 87 -8.05 -9.08 12.65
CA ALA A 87 -6.96 -8.78 13.59
C ALA A 87 -5.91 -7.83 13.00
N THR A 88 -5.57 -8.00 11.71
CA THR A 88 -4.60 -7.14 11.02
C THR A 88 -5.10 -5.70 10.93
N VAL A 89 -6.38 -5.49 10.63
CA VAL A 89 -6.98 -4.14 10.58
C VAL A 89 -6.85 -3.43 11.92
N VAL A 90 -7.15 -4.13 13.02
CA VAL A 90 -7.04 -3.58 14.39
C VAL A 90 -5.60 -3.21 14.74
N GLU A 91 -4.63 -4.10 14.46
CA GLU A 91 -3.23 -3.80 14.75
C GLU A 91 -2.70 -2.68 13.87
N TYR A 92 -3.12 -2.61 12.60
CA TYR A 92 -2.71 -1.54 11.69
C TYR A 92 -3.23 -0.17 12.14
N GLU A 93 -4.47 -0.09 12.61
CA GLU A 93 -5.02 1.13 13.20
C GLU A 93 -4.21 1.57 14.43
N LYS A 94 -3.81 0.63 15.29
CA LYS A 94 -2.94 0.91 16.43
C LYS A 94 -1.56 1.43 15.98
N MET A 95 -0.89 0.78 15.03
CA MET A 95 0.40 1.22 14.49
C MET A 95 0.33 2.62 13.87
N MET A 96 -0.76 2.94 13.17
CA MET A 96 -1.02 4.27 12.61
C MET A 96 -1.15 5.34 13.70
N ASN A 97 -1.82 5.03 14.82
CA ASN A 97 -1.95 5.95 15.95
C ASN A 97 -0.62 6.16 16.67
N GLU A 98 0.14 5.09 16.90
CA GLU A 98 1.48 5.17 17.52
C GLU A 98 2.45 5.98 16.66
N THR A 99 2.44 5.78 15.34
CA THR A 99 3.29 6.52 14.40
C THR A 99 3.01 8.02 14.41
N GLN A 100 1.74 8.43 14.57
CA GLN A 100 1.36 9.84 14.71
C GLN A 100 1.93 10.50 15.97
N SER A 101 2.23 9.72 17.01
CA SER A 101 2.80 10.23 18.26
C SER A 101 4.34 10.35 18.24
N LYS A 102 5.00 9.82 17.21
CA LYS A 102 6.46 9.86 17.08
C LYS A 102 6.98 11.26 16.78
N HIS A 103 8.30 11.42 16.86
CA HIS A 103 9.04 12.66 16.63
C HIS A 103 9.07 13.14 15.15
N LEU A 104 8.25 12.56 14.27
CA LEU A 104 8.20 12.87 12.85
C LEU A 104 7.56 14.24 12.59
N LYS A 105 8.08 14.94 11.59
CA LYS A 105 7.46 16.17 11.07
C LYS A 105 6.35 15.78 10.10
N ARG A 106 5.12 15.80 10.59
CA ARG A 106 3.94 15.60 9.75
C ARG A 106 3.83 16.72 8.72
N VAL A 107 3.63 16.33 7.47
CA VAL A 107 3.34 17.21 6.35
C VAL A 107 1.97 16.80 5.81
N ASP A 108 1.06 17.75 5.71
CA ASP A 108 -0.23 17.53 5.04
C ASP A 108 -0.16 18.11 3.63
N LEU A 109 -0.70 17.38 2.64
CA LEU A 109 -0.79 17.89 1.28
C LEU A 109 -1.80 19.04 1.19
N GLY A 110 -1.56 20.00 0.30
CA GLY A 110 -2.58 20.99 -0.07
C GLY A 110 -3.64 20.39 -1.00
N ASP A 111 -4.84 20.97 -1.03
CA ASP A 111 -5.96 20.47 -1.85
C ASP A 111 -5.62 20.41 -3.34
N ALA A 112 -4.89 21.39 -3.86
CA ALA A 112 -4.44 21.41 -5.24
C ALA A 112 -3.54 20.19 -5.57
N CYS A 113 -2.65 19.82 -4.64
CA CYS A 113 -1.78 18.65 -4.80
C CYS A 113 -2.62 17.36 -4.76
N ARG A 114 -3.53 17.22 -3.79
CA ARG A 114 -4.46 16.08 -3.72
C ARG A 114 -5.29 15.91 -4.99
N GLN A 115 -5.84 17.00 -5.53
CA GLN A 115 -6.61 16.97 -6.78
C GLN A 115 -5.74 16.58 -7.97
N SER A 116 -4.50 17.08 -8.05
CA SER A 116 -3.54 16.70 -9.09
C SER A 116 -3.20 15.20 -9.04
N ILE A 117 -2.97 14.64 -7.85
CA ILE A 117 -2.72 13.20 -7.66
C ILE A 117 -3.93 12.38 -8.09
N LYS A 118 -5.14 12.73 -7.64
CA LYS A 118 -6.39 12.05 -8.02
C LYS A 118 -6.61 12.07 -9.55
N ALA A 119 -6.39 13.22 -10.19
CA ALA A 119 -6.53 13.35 -11.64
C ALA A 119 -5.50 12.49 -12.39
N ALA A 120 -4.24 12.48 -11.93
CA ALA A 120 -3.20 11.62 -12.49
C ALA A 120 -3.55 10.13 -12.33
N GLY A 121 -4.03 9.70 -11.15
CA GLY A 121 -4.46 8.32 -10.90
C GLY A 121 -5.59 7.86 -11.82
N ARG A 122 -6.59 8.72 -12.08
CA ARG A 122 -7.67 8.40 -13.05
C ARG A 122 -7.13 8.16 -14.46
N THR A 123 -6.13 8.93 -14.89
CA THR A 123 -5.47 8.70 -16.18
C THR A 123 -4.73 7.36 -16.18
N THR A 124 -4.06 6.98 -15.09
CA THR A 124 -3.40 5.67 -14.99
C THR A 124 -4.39 4.51 -15.11
N TRP A 125 -5.63 4.66 -14.62
CA TRP A 125 -6.68 3.65 -14.81
C TRP A 125 -7.11 3.51 -16.27
N ASP A 126 -7.14 4.60 -17.04
CA ASP A 126 -7.43 4.52 -18.48
C ASP A 126 -6.37 3.72 -19.22
N ASP A 127 -5.11 3.85 -18.83
CA ASP A 127 -4.02 3.08 -19.42
C ASP A 127 -4.04 1.62 -18.96
N ALA A 128 -4.31 1.35 -17.68
CA ALA A 128 -4.49 -0.01 -17.16
C ALA A 128 -5.66 -0.74 -17.84
N ALA A 129 -6.78 -0.06 -18.07
CA ALA A 129 -7.95 -0.65 -18.74
C ALA A 129 -7.67 -1.06 -20.20
N LYS A 130 -6.63 -0.53 -20.84
CA LYS A 130 -6.24 -0.92 -22.20
C LYS A 130 -5.38 -2.18 -22.26
N ALA A 131 -4.85 -2.65 -21.13
CA ALA A 131 -3.91 -3.77 -21.10
C ALA A 131 -4.58 -5.09 -21.53
N ASP A 132 -5.75 -5.40 -20.95
CA ASP A 132 -6.54 -6.58 -21.27
C ASP A 132 -7.98 -6.46 -20.76
N ALA A 133 -8.84 -7.43 -21.13
CA ALA A 133 -10.25 -7.42 -20.77
C ALA A 133 -10.52 -7.56 -19.25
N ALA A 134 -9.66 -8.27 -18.50
CA ALA A 134 -9.79 -8.41 -17.07
C ALA A 134 -9.41 -7.09 -16.36
N SER A 135 -8.34 -6.44 -16.80
CA SER A 135 -7.92 -5.12 -16.35
C SER A 135 -8.99 -4.06 -16.64
N ALA A 136 -9.61 -4.09 -17.82
CA ALA A 136 -10.75 -3.23 -18.16
C ALA A 136 -11.93 -3.43 -17.21
N LYS A 137 -12.28 -4.69 -16.93
CA LYS A 137 -13.37 -5.04 -16.01
C LYS A 137 -13.07 -4.60 -14.57
N ALA A 138 -11.83 -4.78 -14.10
CA ALA A 138 -11.42 -4.34 -12.77
C ALA A 138 -11.55 -2.81 -12.62
N VAL A 139 -11.11 -2.04 -13.61
CA VAL A 139 -11.25 -0.58 -13.62
C VAL A 139 -12.72 -0.15 -13.63
N GLU A 140 -13.58 -0.82 -14.41
CA GLU A 140 -15.03 -0.58 -14.42
C GLU A 140 -15.65 -0.78 -13.03
N LEU A 141 -15.31 -1.89 -12.35
CA LEU A 141 -15.79 -2.19 -11.00
C LEU A 141 -15.37 -1.12 -9.99
N ILE A 142 -14.11 -0.69 -10.04
CA ILE A 142 -13.60 0.40 -9.16
C ILE A 142 -14.41 1.68 -9.41
N ARG A 143 -14.61 2.08 -10.67
CA ARG A 143 -15.36 3.30 -11.02
C ARG A 143 -16.81 3.29 -10.55
N SER A 144 -17.46 2.13 -10.52
CA SER A 144 -18.85 2.01 -10.04
C SER A 144 -19.03 2.17 -8.52
N ARG A 145 -17.93 2.18 -7.76
CA ARG A 145 -17.93 2.21 -6.28
C ARG A 145 -17.34 3.50 -5.70
N GLN A 146 -17.01 4.48 -6.55
CA GLN A 146 -16.53 5.80 -6.17
C GLN A 146 -17.60 6.86 -6.38
#